data_AF-A0A527GMH0-F1
#
_entry.id   AF-A0A527GMH0-F1
#
_cell.length_a   1.000
_cell.length_b   1.000
_cell.length_c   1.000
_cell.angle_alpha   90.00
_cell.angle_beta   90.00
_cell.angle_gamma   90.00
#
_symmetry.space_group_name_H-M   'P 1'
#
loop_
_entity.id
_entity.type
_entity.pdbx_description
1 polymer ?
#
loop_
_entity_poly.entity_id
_entity_poly.type
_entity_poly.pdbx_seq_one_letter_code
_entity_poly.pdbx_strand_id
1 'polypeptide(L)'
;MALFELTLVLLLIAVALTALSRRVQVPYPSLLALAGVAIAFVPGVPTIEIDPELALALFIAPVLLDAAYDTSLRDLNRYRVPLVLLALGAVLFTTATVALAGWAMAGLPIA
;
A
#
# COMPACT_ATOMS: atom_id res chain seq x y z
N MET A 1 14.81 -25.91 -0.37
CA MET A 1 15.02 -25.67 1.07
C MET A 1 15.10 -24.18 1.37
N ALA A 2 16.08 -23.44 0.83
CA ALA A 2 16.34 -22.03 1.18
C ALA A 2 15.15 -21.06 0.96
N LEU A 3 14.41 -21.19 -0.15
CA LEU A 3 13.23 -20.32 -0.39
C LEU A 3 12.12 -20.51 0.66
N PHE A 4 11.89 -21.75 1.09
CA PHE A 4 10.89 -22.06 2.11
C PHE A 4 11.30 -21.52 3.48
N GLU A 5 12.59 -21.63 3.81
CA GLU A 5 13.13 -21.05 5.05
C GLU A 5 13.05 -19.51 5.03
N LEU A 6 13.38 -18.88 3.90
CA LEU A 6 13.27 -17.43 3.72
C LEU A 6 11.83 -16.96 3.87
N THR A 7 10.85 -17.62 3.24
CA THR A 7 9.44 -17.24 3.37
C THR A 7 8.94 -17.40 4.80
N LEU A 8 9.35 -18.45 5.52
CA LEU A 8 9.03 -18.61 6.93
C LEU A 8 9.64 -17.52 7.81
N VAL A 9 10.90 -17.14 7.56
CA VAL A 9 11.56 -16.04 8.29
C VAL A 9 10.85 -14.72 8.00
N LEU A 10 10.51 -14.43 6.74
CA LEU A 10 9.76 -13.23 6.37
C LEU A 10 8.35 -13.20 7.00
N LEU A 11 7.67 -14.34 7.04
CA LEU A 11 6.36 -14.48 7.70
C LEU A 11 6.49 -14.24 9.21
N LEU A 12 7.53 -14.79 9.84
CA LEU A 12 7.80 -14.59 11.26
C LEU A 12 8.07 -13.11 11.56
N ILE A 13 8.87 -12.44 10.74
CA ILE A 13 9.12 -11.00 10.84
C ILE A 13 7.82 -10.22 10.70
N ALA A 14 6.98 -10.53 9.70
CA ALA A 14 5.69 -9.88 9.50
C ALA A 14 4.76 -10.03 10.71
N VAL A 15 4.67 -11.23 11.29
CA VAL A 15 3.88 -11.49 12.51
C VAL A 15 4.45 -10.72 13.71
N ALA A 16 5.76 -10.72 13.90
CA ALA A 16 6.42 -9.98 14.97
C ALA A 16 6.19 -8.47 14.85
N LEU A 17 6.30 -7.91 13.64
CA LEU A 17 6.00 -6.51 13.35
C LEU A 17 4.52 -6.18 13.57
N THR A 18 3.61 -7.12 13.29
CA THR A 18 2.18 -6.95 13.58
C THR A 18 1.92 -6.89 15.09
N ALA A 19 2.60 -7.73 15.87
CA ALA A 19 2.51 -7.67 17.33
C ALA A 19 3.10 -6.37 17.88
N LEU A 20 4.22 -5.93 17.31
CA LEU A 20 4.88 -4.68 17.68
C LEU A 20 4.06 -3.45 17.31
N SER A 21 3.44 -3.42 16.13
CA SER A 21 2.60 -2.32 15.65
C SER A 21 1.45 -2.04 16.62
N ARG A 22 0.82 -3.11 17.13
CA ARG A 22 -0.23 -3.04 18.15
C ARG A 22 0.30 -2.51 19.49
N ARG A 23 1.55 -2.83 19.87
CA ARG A 23 2.15 -2.34 21.13
C ARG A 23 2.53 -0.87 21.06
N VAL A 24 3.10 -0.43 19.93
CA VAL A 24 3.59 0.96 19.75
C VAL A 24 2.51 1.87 19.16
N GLN A 25 1.34 1.34 18.80
CA GLN A 25 0.21 2.08 18.22
C GLN A 25 0.56 2.78 16.89
N VAL A 26 1.43 2.15 16.08
CA VAL A 26 1.84 2.63 14.76
C VAL A 26 1.14 1.77 13.68
N PRO A 27 0.73 2.34 12.54
CA PRO A 27 0.16 1.55 11.46
C PRO A 27 1.10 0.45 11.00
N TYR A 28 0.59 -0.79 10.98
CA TYR A 28 1.34 -1.95 10.51
C TYR A 28 1.97 -1.78 9.10
N PRO A 29 1.28 -1.21 8.10
CA PRO A 29 1.87 -0.98 6.78
C PRO A 29 3.14 -0.14 6.80
N SER A 30 3.21 0.88 7.67
CA SER A 30 4.38 1.75 7.78
C SER A 30 5.60 1.01 8.33
N LEU A 31 5.40 0.16 9.35
CA LEU A 31 6.48 -0.67 9.90
C LEU A 31 6.96 -1.71 8.89
N LEU A 32 6.04 -2.30 8.12
CA LEU A 32 6.40 -3.28 7.09
C LEU A 32 7.20 -2.63 5.96
N ALA A 33 6.82 -1.42 5.54
CA ALA A 33 7.57 -0.65 4.55
C ALA A 33 8.99 -0.32 5.04
N LEU A 34 9.14 0.11 6.30
CA LEU A 34 10.45 0.36 6.90
C LEU A 34 11.31 -0.91 6.97
N ALA A 35 10.71 -2.04 7.33
CA ALA A 35 11.41 -3.32 7.35
C ALA A 35 11.85 -3.73 5.93
N GLY A 36 11.00 -3.54 4.91
CA GLY A 36 11.34 -3.78 3.52
C GLY A 36 12.51 -2.91 3.04
N VAL A 37 12.50 -1.62 3.38
CA VAL A 37 13.61 -0.69 3.11
C VAL A 37 14.88 -1.16 3.82
N ALA A 38 14.81 -1.54 5.09
CA ALA A 38 15.97 -2.04 5.84
C ALA A 38 16.55 -3.32 5.22
N ILE A 39 15.70 -4.25 4.76
CA ILE A 39 16.11 -5.48 4.06
C ILE A 39 16.77 -5.14 2.72
N ALA A 40 16.27 -4.13 1.98
CA ALA A 40 16.83 -3.71 0.70
C ALA A 40 18.27 -3.18 0.81
N PHE A 41 18.70 -2.72 1.99
CA PHE A 41 20.09 -2.31 2.25
C PHE A 41 21.03 -3.47 2.59
N VAL A 42 20.52 -4.70 2.79
CA VAL A 42 21.35 -5.85 3.14
C VAL A 42 22.02 -6.42 1.87
N PRO A 43 23.36 -6.47 1.79
CA PRO A 43 24.05 -7.01 0.63
C PRO A 43 23.83 -8.52 0.51
N GLY A 44 23.54 -9.00 -0.70
CA GLY A 44 23.33 -10.43 -0.98
C GLY A 44 21.88 -10.90 -0.87
N VAL A 45 20.92 -10.01 -0.60
CA VAL A 45 19.49 -10.34 -0.74
C VAL A 45 19.16 -10.50 -2.23
N PRO A 46 18.50 -11.60 -2.64
CA PRO A 46 18.11 -11.81 -4.02
C PRO A 46 17.10 -10.76 -4.46
N THR A 47 17.30 -10.17 -5.64
CA THR A 47 16.31 -9.28 -6.26
C THR A 47 15.12 -10.12 -6.71
N ILE A 48 13.98 -9.94 -6.05
CA ILE A 48 12.72 -10.56 -6.44
C ILE A 48 11.95 -9.53 -7.25
N GLU A 49 11.92 -9.73 -8.57
CA GLU A 49 11.03 -8.98 -9.44
C GLU A 49 9.65 -9.62 -9.39
N ILE A 50 8.67 -8.88 -8.86
CA ILE A 50 7.26 -9.29 -8.89
C ILE A 50 6.66 -8.68 -10.14
N ASP A 51 6.05 -9.52 -10.97
CA ASP A 51 5.25 -9.07 -12.10
C ASP A 51 4.16 -8.11 -11.60
N PRO A 52 4.10 -6.85 -12.11
CA PRO A 52 3.10 -5.89 -11.70
C PRO A 52 1.66 -6.41 -11.82
N GLU A 53 1.35 -7.18 -12.86
CA GLU A 53 0.00 -7.73 -13.06
C GLU A 53 -0.35 -8.73 -11.97
N LEU A 54 0.61 -9.59 -11.60
CA LEU A 54 0.46 -10.52 -10.48
C LEU A 54 0.36 -9.78 -9.15
N ALA A 55 1.12 -8.71 -8.94
CA ALA A 55 1.05 -7.90 -7.72
C ALA A 55 -0.34 -7.26 -7.56
N LEU A 56 -0.87 -6.66 -8.62
CA LEU A 56 -2.23 -6.07 -8.60
C LEU A 56 -3.28 -7.14 -8.32
N ALA A 57 -3.20 -8.29 -9.00
CA ALA A 57 -4.17 -9.37 -8.82
C ALA A 57 -4.10 -10.01 -7.43
N LEU A 58 -2.91 -10.20 -6.87
CA LEU A 58 -2.71 -10.91 -5.61
C LEU A 58 -2.87 -10.01 -4.38
N PHE A 59 -2.52 -8.73 -4.48
CA PHE A 59 -2.62 -7.80 -3.35
C PHE A 59 -3.82 -6.86 -3.46
N ILE A 60 -4.00 -6.17 -4.60
CA ILE A 60 -5.04 -5.14 -4.71
C ILE A 60 -6.43 -5.77 -4.76
N ALA A 61 -6.63 -6.80 -5.60
CA ALA A 61 -7.96 -7.40 -5.76
C ALA A 61 -8.55 -7.94 -4.43
N PRO A 62 -7.80 -8.71 -3.61
CA PRO A 62 -8.31 -9.19 -2.32
C PRO A 62 -8.55 -8.07 -1.32
N VAL A 63 -7.67 -7.06 -1.25
CA VAL A 63 -7.82 -5.92 -0.34
C VAL A 63 -9.04 -5.08 -0.71
N LEU A 64 -9.29 -4.86 -1.99
CA LEU A 64 -10.50 -4.16 -2.45
C LEU A 64 -11.77 -4.95 -2.15
N LEU A 65 -11.73 -6.28 -2.29
CA LEU A 65 -12.85 -7.14 -1.98
C LEU A 65 -13.18 -7.11 -0.47
N ASP A 66 -12.15 -7.24 0.37
CA ASP A 66 -12.26 -7.15 1.83
C ASP A 66 -12.86 -5.80 2.26
N ALA A 67 -12.30 -4.70 1.74
CA ALA A 67 -12.83 -3.35 2.00
C ALA A 67 -14.28 -3.16 1.52
N ALA A 68 -14.65 -3.78 0.40
CA ALA A 68 -16.02 -3.73 -0.10
C ALA A 68 -16.99 -4.51 0.80
N TYR A 69 -16.58 -5.64 1.36
CA TYR A 69 -17.38 -6.42 2.31
C TYR A 69 -17.60 -5.69 3.64
N ASP A 70 -16.59 -4.96 4.11
CA ASP A 70 -16.70 -4.13 5.33
C ASP A 70 -17.54 -2.85 5.13
N THR A 71 -17.87 -2.51 3.89
CA THR A 71 -18.58 -1.27 3.55
C THR A 71 -20.11 -1.45 3.53
N SER A 72 -20.82 -0.60 4.29
CA SER A 72 -22.28 -0.56 4.34
C SER A 72 -22.90 0.14 3.12
N LEU A 73 -23.66 -0.59 2.30
CA LEU A 73 -24.41 -0.04 1.16
C LEU A 73 -25.41 1.05 1.57
N ARG A 74 -25.96 0.98 2.80
CA ARG A 74 -26.90 1.97 3.32
C ARG A 74 -26.19 3.29 3.59
N ASP A 75 -24.99 3.24 4.17
CA ASP A 75 -24.20 4.43 4.47
C ASP A 75 -23.64 5.07 3.20
N LEU A 76 -23.25 4.26 2.21
CA LEU A 76 -22.88 4.76 0.87
C LEU A 76 -24.01 5.60 0.26
N ASN A 77 -25.25 5.10 0.29
CA ASN A 77 -26.38 5.84 -0.26
C ASN A 77 -26.72 7.09 0.57
N ARG A 78 -26.60 7.00 1.90
CA ARG A 78 -26.82 8.13 2.82
C ARG A 78 -25.83 9.27 2.60
N TYR A 79 -24.56 8.95 2.35
CA TYR A 79 -23.47 9.91 2.20
C TYR A 79 -22.94 10.03 0.76
N ARG A 80 -23.75 9.70 -0.23
CA ARG A 80 -23.35 9.65 -1.65
C ARG A 80 -22.67 10.93 -2.17
N VAL A 81 -23.15 12.11 -1.78
CA VAL A 81 -22.58 13.39 -2.25
C VAL A 81 -21.20 13.66 -1.65
N PRO A 82 -21.01 13.66 -0.31
CA PRO A 82 -19.68 13.75 0.30
C PRO A 82 -18.72 12.66 -0.20
N LEU A 83 -19.20 11.43 -0.36
CA LEU A 83 -18.38 10.31 -0.78
C LEU A 83 -17.84 10.49 -2.20
N VAL A 84 -18.70 10.84 -3.16
CA VAL A 84 -18.26 11.08 -4.55
C VAL A 84 -17.31 12.28 -4.62
N LEU A 85 -17.57 13.34 -3.85
CA LEU A 85 -16.70 14.51 -3.82
C LEU A 85 -15.33 14.20 -3.23
N LEU A 86 -15.24 13.36 -2.19
CA LEU A 86 -13.96 12.90 -1.63
C LEU A 86 -13.26 11.90 -2.57
N ALA A 87 -13.98 10.92 -3.10
CA ALA A 87 -13.38 9.86 -3.92
C ALA A 87 -12.93 10.35 -5.30
N LEU A 88 -13.68 11.26 -5.95
CA LEU A 88 -13.33 11.79 -7.26
C LEU A 88 -12.75 13.19 -7.17
N GLY A 89 -13.44 14.10 -6.49
CA GLY A 89 -13.03 15.50 -6.42
C GLY A 89 -11.69 15.68 -5.73
N ALA A 90 -11.54 15.15 -4.51
CA ALA A 90 -10.29 15.27 -3.77
C ALA A 90 -9.14 14.53 -4.48
N VAL A 91 -9.37 13.33 -5.02
CA VAL A 91 -8.34 12.57 -5.76
C VAL A 91 -7.86 13.33 -6.99
N LEU A 92 -8.77 13.83 -7.85
CA LEU A 92 -8.39 14.63 -9.03
C LEU A 92 -7.63 15.88 -8.62
N PHE A 93 -8.09 16.56 -7.57
CA PHE A 93 -7.42 17.75 -7.04
C PHE A 93 -6.01 17.45 -6.54
N THR A 94 -5.83 16.40 -5.73
CA THR A 94 -4.51 16.02 -5.22
C THR A 94 -3.58 15.56 -6.33
N THR A 95 -4.07 14.78 -7.29
CA THR A 95 -3.27 14.30 -8.43
C THR A 95 -2.82 15.46 -9.31
N ALA A 96 -3.72 16.40 -9.62
CA ALA A 96 -3.37 17.60 -10.37
C ALA A 96 -2.35 18.46 -9.61
N THR A 97 -2.53 18.62 -8.30
CA THR A 97 -1.60 19.38 -7.45
C THR A 97 -0.21 18.76 -7.45
N VAL A 98 -0.11 17.43 -7.29
CA VAL A 98 1.16 16.69 -7.34
C VAL A 98 1.80 16.75 -8.72
N ALA A 99 1.01 16.61 -9.79
CA ALA A 99 1.50 16.72 -11.16
C ALA A 99 2.07 18.12 -11.46
N LEU A 100 1.36 19.18 -11.07
CA LEU A 100 1.83 20.56 -11.22
C LEU A 100 3.07 20.82 -10.37
N ALA A 101 3.13 20.30 -9.15
CA ALA A 101 4.29 20.38 -8.28
C ALA A 101 5.52 19.68 -8.90
N GLY A 102 5.33 18.48 -9.45
CA GLY A 102 6.37 17.72 -10.15
C GLY A 102 6.85 18.43 -11.41
N TRP A 103 5.94 19.01 -12.20
CA TRP A 103 6.29 19.80 -13.38
C TRP A 103 7.08 21.06 -13.00
N ALA A 104 6.60 21.82 -12.03
CA ALA A 104 7.20 23.11 -11.65
C ALA A 104 8.54 22.97 -10.92
N MET A 105 8.70 21.95 -10.06
CA MET A 105 9.90 21.81 -9.22
C MET A 105 10.90 20.79 -9.75
N ALA A 106 10.43 19.71 -10.39
CA ALA A 106 11.26 18.60 -10.83
C ALA A 106 11.40 18.51 -12.36
N GLY A 107 10.76 19.41 -13.12
CA GLY A 107 10.83 19.44 -14.59
C GLY A 107 10.22 18.22 -15.27
N LEU A 108 9.36 17.48 -14.57
CA LEU A 108 8.71 16.29 -15.11
C LEU A 108 7.68 16.69 -16.18
N PRO A 109 7.58 15.97 -17.31
CA PRO A 109 6.55 16.23 -18.31
C PRO A 109 5.16 15.97 -17.71
N ILE A 110 4.16 16.70 -18.21
CA ILE A 110 2.76 16.59 -17.71
C ILE A 110 2.04 15.34 -18.28
N ALA A 111 2.69 14.62 -19.20
CA ALA A 111 2.33 13.31 -19.72
C ALA A 111 3.55 12.67 -20.38
#